data_AF-A0A346MV80-F1
#
_entry.id   AF-A0A346MV80-F1
#
_cell.length_a   1.000
_cell.length_b   1.000
_cell.length_c   1.000
_cell.angle_alpha   90.00
_cell.angle_beta   90.00
_cell.angle_gamma   90.00
#
_symmetry.space_group_name_H-M   'P 1'
#
loop_
_entity.id
_entity.type
_entity.pdbx_description
1 polymer ?
#
loop_
_entity_poly.entity_id
_entity_poly.type
_entity_poly.pdbx_seq_one_letter_code
_entity_poly.pdbx_strand_id
1 'polypeptide(L)'
;MGEGDMQDIATRSSDAARLWQQGDDALAAGQAEQAYRLYTEAHDLVTDCPKLHLRAHHQLRRVTRARDPRGEYLTDTLLVALAPLGVFELIAVFFRSRVARTVECRRS
;
A
#
# COMPACT_ATOMS: atom_id res chain seq x y z
N MET A 1 -23.56 5.72 -1.48
CA MET A 1 -22.18 6.13 -1.13
C MET A 1 -22.33 7.27 -0.14
N GLY A 2 -21.85 7.11 1.10
CA GLY A 2 -21.92 8.17 2.10
C GLY A 2 -20.66 9.04 2.01
N GLU A 3 -20.79 10.36 2.10
CA GLU A 3 -19.68 11.32 2.09
C GLU A 3 -18.60 11.01 3.15
N GLY A 4 -18.94 10.32 4.24
CA GLY A 4 -18.01 9.92 5.29
C GLY A 4 -16.93 8.93 4.85
N ASP A 5 -17.27 7.91 4.05
CA ASP A 5 -16.29 6.91 3.58
C ASP A 5 -15.27 7.53 2.59
N MET A 6 -15.67 8.58 1.88
CA MET A 6 -14.83 9.30 0.91
C MET A 6 -13.89 10.31 1.59
N GLN A 7 -14.36 11.01 2.62
CA GLN A 7 -13.50 11.88 3.44
C GLN A 7 -12.47 11.07 4.25
N ASP A 8 -12.85 9.87 4.69
CA ASP A 8 -11.94 8.94 5.38
C ASP A 8 -10.78 8.50 4.48
N ILE A 9 -11.06 8.06 3.25
CA ILE A 9 -9.99 7.59 2.35
C ILE A 9 -9.09 8.74 1.87
N ALA A 10 -9.62 9.94 1.64
CA ALA A 10 -8.81 11.11 1.31
C ALA A 10 -7.80 11.42 2.43
N THR A 11 -8.25 11.42 3.69
CA THR A 11 -7.40 11.65 4.86
C THR A 11 -6.34 10.56 5.00
N ARG A 12 -6.76 9.29 4.99
CA ARG A 12 -5.86 8.12 5.07
C ARG A 12 -4.84 8.10 3.94
N SER A 13 -5.23 8.50 2.72
CA SER A 13 -4.32 8.59 1.58
C SER A 13 -3.24 9.66 1.76
N SER A 14 -3.60 10.80 2.38
CA SER A 14 -2.66 11.87 2.71
C SER A 14 -1.69 11.42 3.80
N ASP A 15 -2.17 10.73 4.83
CA ASP A 15 -1.31 10.17 5.88
C ASP A 15 -0.37 9.08 5.35
N ALA A 16 -0.88 8.18 4.51
CA ALA A 16 -0.06 7.19 3.83
C ALA A 16 1.02 7.85 2.94
N ALA A 17 0.69 8.95 2.25
CA ALA A 17 1.67 9.69 1.47
C ALA A 17 2.77 10.32 2.33
N ARG A 18 2.43 10.87 3.50
CA ARG A 18 3.39 11.39 4.47
C ARG A 18 4.29 10.28 5.01
N LEU A 19 3.73 9.13 5.38
CA LEU A 19 4.48 7.97 5.85
C LEU A 19 5.39 7.39 4.75
N TRP A 20 4.95 7.35 3.49
CA TRP A 20 5.82 6.96 2.38
C TRP A 20 7.01 7.91 2.23
N GLN A 21 6.80 9.22 2.32
CA GLN A 21 7.90 10.18 2.26
C GLN A 21 8.88 9.98 3.43
N GLN A 22 8.38 9.82 4.66
CA GLN A 22 9.23 9.54 5.82
C GLN A 22 10.00 8.22 5.66
N GLY A 23 9.36 7.21 5.08
CA GLY A 23 10.00 5.91 4.78
C GLY A 23 11.07 6.04 3.71
N ASP A 24 10.85 6.87 2.69
CA ASP A 24 11.84 7.20 1.67
C ASP A 24 13.08 7.89 2.27
N ASP A 25 12.85 8.85 3.18
CA ASP A 25 13.92 9.55 3.90
C ASP A 25 14.72 8.59 4.80
N ALA A 26 14.03 7.70 5.52
CA ALA A 26 14.67 6.67 6.35
C ALA A 26 15.48 5.67 5.50
N LEU A 27 14.94 5.26 4.34
CA LEU A 27 15.63 4.37 3.42
C LEU A 27 16.89 5.02 2.85
N ALA A 28 16.81 6.31 2.47
CA ALA A 28 17.97 7.09 2.01
C ALA A 28 19.03 7.26 3.11
N ALA A 29 18.63 7.33 4.38
CA ALA A 29 19.52 7.35 5.54
C ALA A 29 20.07 5.97 5.93
N GLY A 30 19.76 4.90 5.18
CA GLY A 30 20.19 3.53 5.48
C GLY A 30 19.45 2.86 6.65
N GLN A 31 18.35 3.46 7.12
CA GLN A 31 17.56 2.98 8.25
C GLN A 31 16.46 2.00 7.80
N ALA A 32 16.86 0.85 7.26
CA ALA A 32 15.94 -0.11 6.63
C ALA A 32 14.79 -0.58 7.56
N GLU A 33 15.04 -0.84 8.84
CA GLU A 33 13.97 -1.22 9.78
C GLU A 33 12.94 -0.11 10.01
N GLN A 34 13.40 1.16 10.05
CA GLN A 34 12.50 2.30 10.21
C GLN A 34 11.67 2.53 8.95
N ALA A 35 12.30 2.43 7.78
CA ALA A 35 11.62 2.50 6.48
C ALA A 35 10.56 1.40 6.36
N TYR A 36 10.87 0.17 6.77
CA TYR A 36 9.93 -0.95 6.77
C TYR A 36 8.71 -0.64 7.64
N ARG A 37 8.90 -0.18 8.89
CA ARG A 37 7.77 0.18 9.76
C ARG A 37 6.88 1.27 9.16
N LEU A 38 7.47 2.32 8.60
CA LEU A 38 6.74 3.43 7.99
C LEU A 38 5.95 2.99 6.75
N TYR A 39 6.53 2.14 5.91
CA TYR A 39 5.83 1.60 4.75
C TYR A 39 4.72 0.62 5.14
N THR A 40 4.90 -0.19 6.17
CA THR A 40 3.84 -1.07 6.70
C THR A 40 2.68 -0.27 7.30
N GLU A 41 2.97 0.78 8.06
CA GLU A 41 1.92 1.66 8.59
C GLU A 41 1.15 2.36 7.47
N ALA A 42 1.86 2.84 6.43
CA ALA A 42 1.23 3.42 5.26
C ALA A 42 0.38 2.40 4.47
N HIS A 43 0.84 1.15 4.39
CA HIS A 43 0.12 0.03 3.78
C HIS A 43 -1.22 -0.20 4.49
N ASP A 44 -1.19 -0.32 5.83
CA ASP A 44 -2.37 -0.63 6.63
C ASP A 44 -3.45 0.46 6.51
N LEU A 45 -3.05 1.71 6.31
CA LEU A 45 -3.96 2.82 6.05
C LEU A 45 -4.69 2.71 4.71
N VAL A 46 -4.24 1.92 3.74
CA VAL A 46 -4.79 1.90 2.38
C VAL A 46 -5.10 0.50 1.82
N THR A 47 -5.04 -0.54 2.65
CA THR A 47 -5.29 -1.95 2.29
C THR A 47 -6.63 -2.19 1.58
N ASP A 48 -7.65 -1.40 1.90
CA ASP A 48 -9.00 -1.46 1.32
C ASP A 48 -9.13 -0.67 0.00
N CYS A 49 -8.09 0.03 -0.44
CA CYS A 49 -8.06 0.83 -1.66
C CYS A 49 -7.09 0.20 -2.68
N PRO A 50 -7.58 -0.54 -3.70
CA PRO A 50 -6.73 -1.36 -4.58
C PRO A 50 -5.53 -0.62 -5.19
N LYS A 51 -5.75 0.59 -5.72
CA LYS A 51 -4.70 1.41 -6.32
C LYS A 51 -3.62 1.82 -5.33
N LEU A 52 -4.00 2.22 -4.12
CA LEU A 52 -3.06 2.67 -3.09
C LEU A 52 -2.38 1.48 -2.41
N HIS A 53 -3.09 0.37 -2.22
CA HIS A 53 -2.55 -0.90 -1.73
C HIS A 53 -1.45 -1.44 -2.67
N LEU A 54 -1.68 -1.41 -3.99
CA LEU A 54 -0.64 -1.73 -4.97
C LEU A 54 0.60 -0.83 -4.82
N ARG A 55 0.40 0.48 -4.67
CA ARG A 55 1.49 1.44 -4.43
C ARG A 55 2.26 1.11 -3.15
N ALA A 56 1.57 0.70 -2.08
CA ALA A 56 2.19 0.32 -0.83
C ALA A 56 3.12 -0.90 -1.01
N HIS A 57 2.71 -1.94 -1.73
CA HIS A 57 3.60 -3.06 -2.05
C HIS A 57 4.80 -2.66 -2.90
N HIS A 58 4.65 -1.70 -3.84
CA HIS A 58 5.80 -1.18 -4.56
C HIS A 58 6.85 -0.55 -3.63
N GLN A 59 6.42 0.16 -2.59
CA GLN A 59 7.33 0.74 -1.59
C GLN A 59 7.95 -0.34 -0.70
N LEU A 60 7.13 -1.28 -0.19
CA LEU A 60 7.59 -2.39 0.63
C LEU A 60 8.66 -3.23 -0.09
N ARG A 61 8.51 -3.49 -1.40
CA ARG A 61 9.53 -4.20 -2.21
C ARG A 61 10.91 -3.55 -2.18
N ARG A 62 10.98 -2.22 -2.03
CA ARG A 62 12.27 -1.49 -1.99
C ARG A 62 13.03 -1.80 -0.71
N VAL A 63 12.32 -1.93 0.42
CA VAL A 63 12.92 -2.21 1.73
C VAL A 63 13.01 -3.70 2.04
N THR A 64 12.04 -4.52 1.65
CA THR A 64 12.08 -5.97 1.86
C THR A 64 13.23 -6.60 1.08
N ARG A 65 13.56 -6.07 -0.11
CA ARG A 65 14.79 -6.46 -0.83
C ARG A 65 16.07 -6.21 -0.01
N ALA A 66 16.11 -5.15 0.79
CA ALA A 66 17.26 -4.81 1.63
C ALA A 66 17.28 -5.58 2.97
N ARG A 67 16.13 -6.09 3.43
CA ARG A 67 15.92 -6.66 4.76
C ARG A 67 15.78 -8.19 4.79
N ASP A 68 14.95 -8.76 3.91
CA ASP A 68 14.73 -10.20 3.81
C ASP A 68 14.51 -10.61 2.33
N PRO A 69 15.53 -11.19 1.68
CA PRO A 69 15.44 -11.58 0.27
C PRO A 69 14.58 -12.82 0.03
N ARG A 70 14.05 -13.50 1.06
CA ARG A 70 13.38 -14.79 0.91
C ARG A 70 11.87 -14.69 0.97
N GLY A 71 11.30 -14.37 2.12
CA GLY A 71 9.86 -14.57 2.35
C GLY A 71 9.02 -13.39 1.87
N GLU A 72 9.15 -12.26 2.55
CA GLU A 72 8.33 -11.07 2.33
C GLU A 72 8.52 -10.51 0.92
N TYR A 73 9.76 -10.50 0.42
CA TYR A 73 10.08 -10.03 -0.92
C TYR A 73 9.40 -10.86 -2.03
N LEU A 74 9.31 -12.19 -1.87
CA LEU A 74 8.62 -13.06 -2.84
C LEU A 74 7.12 -12.79 -2.85
N THR A 75 6.50 -12.70 -1.68
CA THR A 75 5.06 -12.39 -1.56
C THR A 75 4.73 -11.05 -2.18
N ASP A 76 5.48 -10.00 -1.86
CA ASP A 76 5.28 -8.67 -2.44
C ASP A 76 5.48 -8.68 -3.97
N THR A 77 6.49 -9.41 -4.44
CA THR A 77 6.77 -9.53 -5.87
C THR A 77 5.65 -10.25 -6.60
N LEU A 78 5.09 -11.31 -6.01
CA LEU A 78 3.96 -12.05 -6.57
C LEU A 78 2.69 -11.18 -6.62
N LEU A 79 2.38 -10.46 -5.54
CA LEU A 79 1.22 -9.56 -5.49
C LEU A 79 1.31 -8.45 -6.55
N VAL A 80 2.49 -7.82 -6.69
CA VAL A 80 2.71 -6.82 -7.75
C VAL A 80 2.64 -7.43 -9.15
N ALA A 81 3.16 -8.65 -9.36
CA ALA A 81 3.09 -9.34 -10.64
C ALA A 81 1.65 -9.73 -11.04
N LEU A 82 0.80 -10.05 -10.05
CA LEU A 82 -0.61 -10.40 -10.25
C LEU A 82 -1.54 -9.17 -10.26
N ALA A 83 -1.03 -7.97 -9.99
CA ALA A 83 -1.77 -6.72 -10.13
C ALA A 83 -2.53 -6.58 -11.47
N PRO A 84 -1.96 -6.88 -12.66
CA PRO A 84 -2.69 -6.90 -13.95
C PRO A 84 -3.94 -7.78 -13.98
N LEU A 85 -4.02 -8.81 -13.13
CA LEU A 85 -5.13 -9.74 -13.06
C LEU A 85 -6.23 -9.33 -12.06
N GLY A 86 -6.08 -8.16 -11.42
CA GLY A 86 -7.10 -7.62 -10.52
C GLY A 86 -7.07 -8.21 -9.11
N VAL A 87 -5.93 -8.73 -8.65
CA VAL A 87 -5.80 -9.36 -7.32
C VAL A 87 -6.14 -8.38 -6.19
N PHE A 88 -5.82 -7.10 -6.34
CA PHE A 88 -6.09 -6.08 -5.33
C PHE A 88 -7.58 -5.72 -5.25
N GLU A 89 -8.30 -5.79 -6.36
CA GLU A 89 -9.75 -5.67 -6.41
C GLU A 89 -10.42 -6.87 -5.74
N LEU A 90 -9.90 -8.08 -5.94
CA LEU A 90 -10.39 -9.28 -5.24
C LEU A 90 -10.15 -9.19 -3.73
N ILE A 91 -8.97 -8.75 -3.31
CA ILE A 91 -8.65 -8.50 -1.89
C ILE A 91 -9.64 -7.47 -1.32
N ALA A 92 -9.86 -6.36 -2.03
CA ALA A 92 -10.80 -5.35 -1.56
C ALA A 92 -12.26 -5.87 -1.49
N VAL A 93 -12.68 -6.75 -2.40
CA VAL A 93 -13.98 -7.44 -2.32
C VAL A 93 -14.03 -8.38 -1.11
N PHE A 94 -12.97 -9.14 -0.84
CA PHE A 94 -12.86 -10.01 0.33
C PHE A 94 -12.99 -9.21 1.63
N PHE A 95 -12.32 -8.07 1.72
CA PHE A 95 -12.44 -7.14 2.85
C PHE A 95 -13.74 -6.32 2.86
N ARG A 96 -14.66 -6.54 1.90
CA ARG A 96 -15.90 -5.78 1.73
C ARG A 96 -15.67 -4.27 1.69
N SER A 97 -14.57 -3.84 1.07
CA SER A 97 -14.20 -2.44 0.95
C SER A 97 -15.31 -1.64 0.27
N ARG A 98 -15.69 -0.53 0.93
CA ARG A 98 -16.68 0.42 0.42
C ARG A 98 -16.04 1.48 -0.49
N VAL A 99 -14.73 1.68 -0.34
CA VAL A 99 -13.95 2.70 -1.08
C VAL A 99 -13.35 2.16 -2.38
N ALA A 100 -13.25 0.84 -2.55
CA ALA A 100 -12.64 0.22 -3.73
C ALA A 100 -13.25 0.63 -5.08
N ARG A 101 -14.51 1.12 -5.09
CA ARG A 101 -15.20 1.56 -6.32
C ARG A 101 -15.09 3.06 -6.61
N THR A 102 -14.54 3.85 -5.68
CA THR A 102 -14.33 5.30 -5.88
C THR A 102 -13.29 5.56 -6.96
N VAL A 103 -13.35 6.72 -7.60
CA VAL A 103 -12.41 7.11 -8.67
C VAL A 103 -10.96 7.11 -8.17
N GLU A 104 -10.76 7.44 -6.91
CA GLU A 104 -9.45 7.51 -6.27
C GLU A 104 -8.81 6.11 -6.08
N CYS A 105 -9.63 5.09 -5.86
CA CYS A 105 -9.19 3.73 -5.56
C CYS A 105 -9.28 2.75 -6.73
N ARG A 106 -10.02 3.11 -7.78
CA ARG A 106 -10.13 2.31 -8.99
C ARG A 106 -8.82 2.34 -9.78
N ARG A 107 -8.43 1.18 -10.27
CA ARG A 107 -7.34 1.04 -11.24
C ARG A 107 -7.74 1.74 -12.54
N SER A 108 -6.91 2.69 -12.97
CA SER A 108 -7.12 3.47 -14.20
C SER A 108 -6.90 2.62 -15.44
#